data_AF-A0A7Y8JAT1-F1
#
_entry.id   AF-A0A7Y8JAT1-F1
#
_cell.length_a   1.000
_cell.length_b   1.000
_cell.length_c   1.000
_cell.angle_alpha   90.00
_cell.angle_beta   90.00
_cell.angle_gamma   90.00
#
_symmetry.space_group_name_H-M   'P 1'
#
loop_
_entity.id
_entity.type
_entity.pdbx_description
1 polymer ?
#
loop_
_entity_poly.entity_id
_entity_poly.type
_entity_poly.pdbx_seq_one_letter_code
_entity_poly.pdbx_strand_id
1 'polypeptide(L)'
;MKTLIFFLTLLAASVFISCEEDTPSNTTRQVYKYIGYDSTWNKIIEGYLWIDSIDSIEVKGRWRFDLVSNCENIGPQIGHGNFEGVANPLGTLSLNLNPGMIDNNVLLQCSMRLPYRIDGQWSYLGFPGVINWGRFEGTQIR
;
A
#
# COMPACT_ATOMS: atom_id res chain seq x y z
N MET A 1 -35.59 57.20 10.22
CA MET A 1 -35.49 55.92 10.96
C MET A 1 -36.00 54.69 10.21
N LYS A 2 -36.41 54.76 8.92
CA LYS A 2 -36.81 53.57 8.13
C LYS A 2 -35.73 53.06 7.17
N THR A 3 -34.71 53.88 6.89
CA THR A 3 -33.60 53.55 5.98
C THR A 3 -32.42 52.85 6.65
N LEU A 4 -32.31 52.91 7.99
CA LEU A 4 -31.20 52.27 8.72
C LEU A 4 -31.45 50.78 9.03
N ILE A 5 -32.72 50.34 9.01
CA ILE A 5 -33.11 48.95 9.32
C ILE A 5 -32.93 48.03 8.09
N PHE A 6 -32.97 48.60 6.88
CA PHE A 6 -32.82 47.83 5.64
C PHE A 6 -31.38 47.41 5.33
N PHE A 7 -30.38 48.09 5.91
CA PHE A 7 -28.97 47.72 5.73
C PHE A 7 -28.51 46.61 6.68
N LEU A 8 -29.20 46.41 7.81
CA LEU A 8 -28.82 45.40 8.79
C LEU A 8 -29.32 43.99 8.42
N THR A 9 -30.33 43.87 7.57
CA THR A 9 -30.86 42.58 7.11
C THR A 9 -30.12 42.02 5.89
N LEU A 10 -29.38 42.83 5.15
CA LEU A 10 -28.62 42.37 3.98
C LEU A 10 -27.25 41.77 4.35
N LEU A 11 -26.72 42.07 5.54
CA LEU A 11 -25.41 41.61 5.99
C LEU A 11 -25.46 40.26 6.74
N ALA A 12 -26.65 39.77 7.09
CA ALA A 12 -26.82 38.54 7.88
C ALA A 12 -27.00 37.26 7.04
N ALA A 13 -27.01 37.36 5.71
CA ALA A 13 -27.28 36.23 4.81
C ALA A 13 -26.02 35.64 4.13
N SER A 14 -24.81 36.08 4.50
CA SER A 14 -23.56 35.69 3.84
C SER A 14 -22.73 34.63 4.57
N VAL A 15 -23.26 34.04 5.65
CA VAL A 15 -22.60 32.93 6.35
C VAL A 15 -23.36 31.65 5.99
N PHE A 16 -22.63 30.57 5.71
CA PHE A 16 -23.10 29.27 5.20
C PHE A 16 -23.15 29.12 3.67
N ILE A 17 -22.10 29.55 2.97
CA ILE A 17 -21.58 28.71 1.87
C ILE A 17 -20.49 27.85 2.50
N SER A 18 -20.93 26.76 3.16
CA SER A 18 -20.03 25.65 3.43
C SER A 18 -19.96 24.88 2.12
N CYS A 19 -18.96 25.20 1.30
CA CYS A 19 -18.49 24.24 0.31
C CYS A 19 -17.97 23.04 1.11
N GLU A 20 -18.79 22.00 1.18
CA GLU A 20 -18.29 20.65 1.37
C GLU A 20 -17.49 20.34 0.11
N GLU A 21 -16.21 20.70 0.11
CA GLU A 21 -15.26 20.16 -0.83
C GLU A 21 -15.19 18.67 -0.54
N ASP A 22 -16.00 17.90 -1.27
CA ASP A 22 -15.72 16.51 -1.55
C ASP A 22 -14.30 16.46 -2.08
N THR A 23 -13.36 16.17 -1.18
CA THR A 23 -11.97 16.01 -1.52
C THR A 23 -11.94 14.87 -2.52
N PRO A 24 -11.52 15.07 -3.77
CA PRO A 24 -11.42 13.95 -4.70
C PRO A 24 -10.47 12.96 -4.05
N SER A 25 -10.98 11.78 -3.70
CA SER A 25 -10.16 10.66 -3.25
C SER A 25 -9.19 10.36 -4.38
N ASN A 26 -8.01 10.97 -4.31
CA ASN A 26 -6.89 10.77 -5.21
C ASN A 26 -6.24 9.41 -4.94
N THR A 27 -7.03 8.33 -4.83
CA THR A 27 -6.50 6.97 -4.90
C THR A 27 -6.24 6.62 -6.35
N THR A 28 -5.26 7.29 -6.96
CA THR A 28 -4.65 6.77 -8.18
C THR A 28 -4.00 5.44 -7.81
N ARG A 29 -4.60 4.34 -8.28
CA ARG A 29 -4.05 2.99 -8.09
C ARG A 29 -2.61 2.97 -8.57
N GLN A 30 -1.69 2.60 -7.67
CA GLN A 30 -0.26 2.53 -7.99
C GLN A 30 0.07 1.09 -8.36
N VAL A 31 0.69 0.87 -9.52
CA VAL A 31 1.06 -0.46 -10.01
C VAL A 31 2.56 -0.57 -10.06
N TYR A 32 3.13 -1.57 -9.40
CA TYR A 32 4.57 -1.83 -9.39
C TYR A 32 4.88 -3.12 -10.12
N LYS A 33 5.87 -3.08 -11.03
CA LYS A 33 6.54 -4.29 -11.51
C LYS A 33 7.44 -4.80 -10.39
N TYR A 34 7.13 -5.98 -9.87
CA TYR A 34 7.76 -6.59 -8.69
C TYR A 34 8.82 -7.61 -9.10
N ILE A 35 9.94 -7.62 -8.38
CA ILE A 35 10.98 -8.64 -8.46
C ILE A 35 11.33 -9.07 -7.03
N GLY A 36 11.20 -10.35 -6.73
CA GLY A 36 11.60 -10.96 -5.47
C GLY A 36 12.88 -11.78 -5.63
N TYR A 37 13.76 -11.66 -4.65
CA TYR A 37 15.06 -12.32 -4.57
C TYR A 37 15.16 -13.17 -3.30
N ASP A 38 15.91 -14.27 -3.34
CA ASP A 38 16.31 -14.99 -2.13
C ASP A 38 17.34 -14.19 -1.29
N SER A 39 17.77 -14.74 -0.16
CA SER A 39 18.77 -14.14 0.73
C SER A 39 20.15 -13.94 0.09
N THR A 40 20.40 -14.57 -1.06
CA THR A 40 21.66 -14.51 -1.82
C THR A 40 21.54 -13.66 -3.10
N TRP A 41 20.44 -12.92 -3.25
CA TRP A 41 20.13 -12.07 -4.41
C TRP A 41 19.84 -12.81 -5.71
N ASN A 42 19.55 -14.12 -5.67
CA ASN A 42 19.03 -14.79 -6.87
C ASN A 42 17.57 -14.40 -7.06
N LYS A 43 17.21 -14.03 -8.28
CA LYS A 43 15.82 -13.74 -8.65
C LYS A 43 14.98 -15.01 -8.57
N ILE A 44 13.91 -15.00 -7.78
CA ILE A 44 13.01 -16.14 -7.57
C ILE A 44 11.57 -15.84 -7.98
N ILE A 45 11.15 -14.59 -7.92
CA ILE A 45 9.76 -14.18 -8.20
C ILE A 45 9.75 -12.95 -9.12
N GLU A 46 8.77 -12.89 -10.01
CA GLU A 46 8.40 -11.66 -10.70
C GLU A 46 6.89 -11.48 -10.76
N GLY A 47 6.43 -10.26 -11.00
CA GLY A 47 5.02 -10.01 -11.25
C GLY A 47 4.62 -8.57 -10.97
N TYR A 48 3.45 -8.39 -10.37
CA TYR A 48 2.85 -7.08 -10.17
C TYR A 48 2.24 -6.95 -8.77
N LEU A 49 2.45 -5.78 -8.17
CA LEU A 49 1.84 -5.35 -6.92
C LEU A 49 1.00 -4.10 -7.18
N TRP A 50 -0.27 -4.13 -6.81
CA TRP A 50 -1.21 -3.02 -6.94
C TRP A 50 -1.53 -2.47 -5.56
N ILE A 51 -1.18 -1.21 -5.29
CA ILE A 51 -1.70 -0.48 -4.14
C ILE A 51 -3.02 0.14 -4.58
N ASP A 52 -4.13 -0.39 -4.06
CA ASP A 52 -5.49 0.03 -4.39
C ASP A 52 -5.91 1.25 -3.56
N SER A 53 -5.50 1.32 -2.29
CA SER A 53 -5.78 2.47 -1.40
C SER A 53 -4.73 2.64 -0.30
N ILE A 54 -4.51 3.89 0.10
CA ILE A 54 -3.81 4.28 1.32
C ILE A 54 -4.74 5.25 2.06
N ASP A 55 -5.29 4.84 3.19
CA ASP A 55 -6.19 5.66 4.02
C ASP A 55 -5.60 5.84 5.42
N SER A 56 -5.18 7.07 5.73
CA SER A 56 -4.41 7.41 6.93
C SER A 56 -3.14 6.57 7.06
N ILE A 57 -3.23 5.43 7.76
CA ILE A 57 -2.14 4.48 7.96
C ILE A 57 -2.44 3.11 7.34
N GLU A 58 -3.66 2.84 6.89
CA GLU A 58 -4.05 1.55 6.34
C GLU A 58 -3.72 1.48 4.84
N VAL A 59 -3.12 0.37 4.40
CA VAL A 59 -2.77 0.12 3.01
C VAL A 59 -3.44 -1.16 2.55
N LYS A 60 -4.16 -1.10 1.42
CA LYS A 60 -4.78 -2.28 0.81
C LYS A 60 -4.39 -2.41 -0.64
N GLY A 61 -4.37 -3.65 -1.10
CA GLY A 61 -4.08 -3.90 -2.49
C GLY A 61 -4.12 -5.36 -2.90
N ARG A 62 -3.53 -5.61 -4.06
CA ARG A 62 -3.53 -6.91 -4.73
C ARG A 62 -2.15 -7.24 -5.24
N TRP A 63 -1.90 -8.52 -5.48
CA TRP A 63 -0.67 -9.00 -6.09
C TRP A 63 -0.94 -10.15 -7.05
N ARG A 64 -0.02 -10.30 -8.01
CA ARG A 64 0.07 -11.46 -8.89
C ARG A 64 1.54 -11.74 -9.15
N PHE A 65 2.01 -12.88 -8.70
CA PHE A 65 3.42 -13.25 -8.68
C PHE A 65 3.62 -14.63 -9.30
N ASP A 66 4.64 -14.74 -10.14
CA ASP A 66 5.03 -15.95 -10.82
C ASP A 66 6.43 -16.36 -10.36
N LEU A 67 6.62 -17.66 -10.16
CA LEU A 67 7.92 -18.24 -9.80
C LEU A 67 8.79 -18.30 -11.06
N VAL A 68 10.00 -17.73 -11.00
CA VAL A 68 10.94 -17.72 -12.13
C VAL A 68 12.19 -18.57 -11.91
N SER A 69 12.45 -18.97 -10.67
CA SER A 69 13.48 -19.93 -10.33
C SER A 69 13.09 -20.71 -9.07
N ASN A 70 13.64 -21.92 -8.92
CA ASN A 70 13.31 -22.76 -7.77
C ASN A 70 13.86 -22.14 -6.48
N CYS A 71 12.97 -21.95 -5.52
CA CYS A 71 13.31 -21.57 -4.15
C CYS A 71 12.33 -22.27 -3.21
N GLU A 72 12.87 -22.97 -2.21
CA GLU A 72 12.03 -23.68 -1.24
C GLU A 72 11.55 -22.72 -0.15
N ASN A 73 10.42 -23.08 0.48
CA ASN A 73 9.92 -22.38 1.66
C ASN A 73 9.70 -20.89 1.46
N ILE A 74 9.12 -20.48 0.32
CA ILE A 74 8.79 -19.08 0.05
C ILE A 74 7.38 -18.70 0.55
N GLY A 75 6.62 -19.64 1.11
CA GLY A 75 5.25 -19.39 1.56
C GLY A 75 4.27 -19.12 0.40
N PRO A 76 3.02 -18.73 0.71
CA PRO A 76 1.96 -18.52 -0.27
C PRO A 76 2.09 -17.16 -1.01
N GLN A 77 3.24 -16.90 -1.65
CA GLN A 77 3.49 -15.68 -2.43
C GLN A 77 3.59 -15.92 -3.94
N ILE A 78 3.06 -17.04 -4.44
CA ILE A 78 2.93 -17.34 -5.88
C ILE A 78 1.46 -17.46 -6.23
N GLY A 79 1.08 -17.03 -7.44
CA GLY A 79 -0.31 -16.95 -7.88
C GLY A 79 -0.83 -15.52 -7.78
N HIS A 80 -1.95 -15.33 -7.08
CA HIS A 80 -2.56 -14.02 -6.89
C HIS A 80 -3.26 -13.94 -5.53
N GLY A 81 -3.43 -12.72 -5.03
CA GLY A 81 -4.12 -12.48 -3.77
C GLY A 81 -4.32 -11.01 -3.45
N ASN A 82 -4.92 -10.77 -2.29
CA ASN A 82 -5.04 -9.45 -1.69
C ASN A 82 -3.99 -9.30 -0.59
N PHE A 83 -3.57 -8.08 -0.31
CA PHE A 83 -2.76 -7.77 0.85
C PHE A 83 -3.40 -6.64 1.67
N GLU A 84 -3.11 -6.67 2.97
CA GLU A 84 -3.42 -5.60 3.91
C GLU A 84 -2.14 -5.20 4.64
N GLY A 85 -2.02 -3.94 5.01
CA GLY A 85 -0.82 -3.45 5.65
C GLY A 85 -0.98 -2.09 6.27
N VAL A 86 0.13 -1.59 6.80
CA VAL A 86 0.23 -0.28 7.43
C VAL A 86 1.35 0.54 6.84
N ALA A 87 1.10 1.82 6.61
CA ALA A 87 2.08 2.85 6.33
C ALA A 87 2.40 3.61 7.61
N ASN A 88 3.67 3.90 7.86
CA ASN A 88 4.06 4.79 8.94
C ASN A 88 4.43 6.19 8.44
N PRO A 89 4.47 7.21 9.32
CA PRO A 89 4.82 8.59 8.94
C PRO A 89 6.23 8.76 8.35
N LEU A 90 7.09 7.75 8.50
CA LEU A 90 8.47 7.75 7.99
C LEU A 90 8.56 7.20 6.56
N GLY A 91 7.43 6.82 5.94
CA GLY A 91 7.39 6.32 4.57
C GLY A 91 7.74 4.84 4.41
N THR A 92 7.70 4.06 5.50
CA THR A 92 7.82 2.59 5.42
C THR A 92 6.45 1.94 5.44
N LEU A 93 6.31 0.84 4.72
CA LEU A 93 5.12 0.02 4.61
C LEU A 93 5.40 -1.37 5.20
N SER A 94 4.45 -1.90 5.96
CA SER A 94 4.43 -3.30 6.39
C SER A 94 3.18 -3.95 5.80
N LEU A 95 3.35 -4.86 4.84
CA LEU A 95 2.26 -5.50 4.10
C LEU A 95 2.21 -6.99 4.41
N ASN A 96 1.02 -7.56 4.60
CA ASN A 96 0.76 -8.99 4.72
C ASN A 96 0.10 -9.50 3.44
N LEU A 97 0.78 -10.34 2.67
CA LEU A 97 0.32 -10.83 1.36
C LEU A 97 -0.81 -11.85 1.43
N ASN A 98 -1.12 -12.36 2.62
CA ASN A 98 -2.19 -13.32 2.83
C ASN A 98 -2.89 -13.05 4.17
N PRO A 99 -3.63 -11.92 4.25
CA PRO A 99 -4.36 -11.54 5.47
C PRO A 99 -5.39 -12.61 5.84
N GLY A 100 -5.68 -12.73 7.14
CA GLY A 100 -6.61 -13.74 7.69
C GLY A 100 -5.99 -15.12 7.99
N MET A 101 -4.73 -15.35 7.60
CA MET A 101 -3.94 -16.50 8.04
C MET A 101 -3.16 -16.11 9.30
N ILE A 102 -3.22 -16.94 10.36
CA ILE A 102 -2.49 -16.73 11.63
C ILE A 102 -1.09 -17.33 11.57
N ASP A 103 -1.00 -18.50 10.93
CA ASP A 103 0.23 -19.21 10.65
C ASP A 103 0.36 -19.29 9.12
N ASN A 104 1.58 -19.33 8.56
CA ASN A 104 1.86 -19.37 7.12
C ASN A 104 1.77 -18.01 6.39
N ASN A 105 2.24 -16.92 7.01
CA ASN A 105 2.17 -15.57 6.44
C ASN A 105 3.39 -15.18 5.62
N VAL A 106 3.20 -14.36 4.58
CA VAL A 106 4.28 -13.66 3.89
C VAL A 106 4.14 -12.17 4.15
N LEU A 107 5.15 -11.61 4.81
CA LEU A 107 5.21 -10.18 5.12
C LEU A 107 6.21 -9.48 4.20
N LEU A 108 5.84 -8.29 3.74
CA LEU A 108 6.75 -7.34 3.08
C LEU A 108 6.99 -6.17 4.02
N GLN A 109 8.25 -5.91 4.33
CA GLN A 109 8.69 -4.70 5.02
C GLN A 109 9.48 -3.86 4.03
N CYS A 110 8.96 -2.71 3.61
CA CYS A 110 9.58 -1.90 2.57
C CYS A 110 9.51 -0.40 2.84
N SER A 111 10.34 0.34 2.11
CA SER A 111 10.33 1.80 2.08
C SER A 111 9.88 2.29 0.72
N MET A 112 9.08 3.35 0.69
CA MET A 112 8.81 4.07 -0.55
C MET A 112 10.02 4.94 -0.89
N ARG A 113 10.72 4.63 -1.98
CA ARG A 113 11.84 5.44 -2.49
C ARG A 113 11.40 6.31 -3.66
N LEU A 114 11.79 7.57 -3.58
CA LEU A 114 11.57 8.52 -4.68
C LEU A 114 12.65 8.37 -5.76
N PRO A 115 12.30 8.48 -7.05
CA PRO A 115 10.93 8.50 -7.59
C PRO A 115 10.44 7.06 -7.89
N TYR A 116 9.20 6.75 -7.49
CA TYR A 116 8.43 5.61 -8.02
C TYR A 116 8.99 4.21 -7.74
N ARG A 117 9.67 4.00 -6.60
CA ARG A 117 10.20 2.70 -6.22
C ARG A 117 9.72 2.27 -4.84
N ILE A 118 9.63 0.97 -4.67
CA ILE A 118 9.53 0.31 -3.37
C ILE A 118 10.63 -0.74 -3.31
N ASP A 119 11.21 -0.95 -2.15
CA ASP A 119 12.15 -2.04 -1.93
C ASP A 119 12.22 -2.36 -0.45
N GLY A 120 12.62 -3.59 -0.16
CA GLY A 120 12.69 -4.06 1.20
C GLY A 120 12.92 -5.55 1.30
N GLN A 121 12.40 -6.14 2.37
CA GLN A 121 12.51 -7.56 2.66
C GLN A 121 11.14 -8.22 2.59
N TRP A 122 11.13 -9.45 2.06
CA TRP A 122 10.01 -10.35 2.26
C TRP A 122 10.41 -11.40 3.31
N SER A 123 9.45 -11.87 4.09
CA SER A 123 9.67 -12.93 5.09
C SER A 123 8.50 -13.88 5.12
N TYR A 124 8.81 -15.18 5.05
CA TYR A 124 7.85 -16.25 5.24
C TYR A 124 7.86 -16.71 6.69
N LEU A 125 6.72 -16.59 7.35
CA LEU A 125 6.50 -16.93 8.75
C LEU A 125 5.66 -18.20 8.89
N GLY A 126 6.08 -19.09 9.77
CA GLY A 126 5.23 -20.16 10.29
C GLY A 126 5.32 -20.24 11.81
N PHE A 127 4.80 -21.32 12.37
CA PHE A 127 4.83 -21.57 13.81
C PHE A 127 6.21 -21.39 14.48
N PRO A 128 7.35 -21.85 13.90
CA PRO A 128 8.66 -21.66 14.53
C PRO A 128 9.24 -20.24 14.38
N GLY A 129 8.51 -19.31 13.74
CA GLY A 129 8.99 -17.98 13.39
C GLY A 129 9.32 -17.84 11.91
N VAL A 130 10.36 -17.05 11.60
CA VAL A 130 10.83 -16.85 10.21
C VAL A 130 11.40 -18.16 9.67
N ILE A 131 10.76 -18.69 8.63
CA ILE A 131 11.19 -19.91 7.93
C ILE A 131 12.16 -19.55 6.81
N ASN A 132 11.86 -18.49 6.05
CA ASN A 132 12.70 -18.01 4.96
C ASN A 132 12.50 -16.51 4.74
N TRP A 133 13.46 -15.88 4.07
CA TRP A 133 13.40 -14.45 3.78
C TRP A 133 14.24 -14.11 2.55
N GLY A 134 14.04 -12.91 2.04
CA GLY A 134 14.85 -12.37 0.96
C GLY A 134 14.59 -10.89 0.79
N ARG A 135 14.93 -10.39 -0.39
CA ARG A 135 14.74 -8.99 -0.76
C ARG A 135 13.76 -8.85 -1.89
N PHE A 136 13.20 -7.67 -2.06
CA PHE A 136 12.42 -7.37 -3.25
C PHE A 136 12.59 -5.92 -3.65
N GLU A 137 12.27 -5.68 -4.92
CA GLU A 137 12.20 -4.36 -5.51
C GLU A 137 10.93 -4.25 -6.36
N GLY A 138 10.34 -3.06 -6.38
CA GLY A 138 9.18 -2.71 -7.17
C GLY A 138 9.41 -1.38 -7.87
N THR A 139 9.14 -1.32 -9.17
CA THR A 139 9.18 -0.06 -9.95
C THR A 139 7.78 0.28 -10.45
N GLN A 140 7.29 1.48 -10.14
CA GLN A 140 5.94 1.88 -10.55
C GLN A 140 5.85 2.02 -12.07
N ILE A 141 4.76 1.51 -12.63
CA ILE A 141 4.40 1.60 -14.05
C ILE A 141 3.63 2.91 -14.25
N ARG A 142 3.92 3.60 -15.34
CA ARG A 142 3.27 4.85 -15.74
C ARG A 142 2.13 4.60 -16.72
#